data_AF-A0A535W5C7-F1
#
_entry.id   AF-A0A535W5C7-F1
#
_cell.length_a   1.000
_cell.length_b   1.000
_cell.length_c   1.000
_cell.angle_alpha   90.00
_cell.angle_beta   90.00
_cell.angle_gamma   90.00
#
_symmetry.space_group_name_H-M   'P 1'
#
loop_
_entity.id
_entity.type
_entity.pdbx_description
1 polymer ?
#
loop_
_entity_poly.entity_id
_entity_poly.type
_entity_poly.pdbx_seq_one_letter_code
_entity_poly.pdbx_strand_id
1 'polypeptide(L)' 'MSTMLFLNGTIYTMDASPAAQPLAQAMAIDSATGIILAVGSNDEVRRYAGLHSELVDLHGRTVLP' A
#
# COMPACT_ATOMS: atom_id res chain seq x y z
N MET A 1 5.18 5.49 16.44
CA MET A 1 4.60 4.57 15.43
C MET A 1 5.44 4.69 14.17
N SER A 2 5.70 3.56 13.51
CA SER A 2 6.41 3.54 12.22
C SER A 2 5.49 2.97 11.16
N THR A 3 5.62 3.47 9.94
CA THR A 3 4.78 3.09 8.80
C THR A 3 5.66 2.46 7.74
N MET A 4 5.30 1.28 7.27
CA MET A 4 5.98 0.62 6.15
C MET A 4 5.13 0.82 4.89
N LEU A 5 5.76 1.30 3.82
CA LEU A 5 5.10 1.56 2.55
C LEU A 5 5.66 0.59 1.51
N PHE A 6 4.77 -0.16 0.87
CA PHE A 6 5.06 -0.95 -0.30
C PHE A 6 4.63 -0.16 -1.54
N LEU A 7 5.57 0.09 -2.45
CA LEU A 7 5.38 0.97 -3.60
C LEU A 7 5.68 0.24 -4.91
N ASN A 8 5.17 0.78 -6.01
CA ASN A 8 5.41 0.31 -7.38
C ASN A 8 5.05 -1.16 -7.62
N GLY A 9 3.96 -1.65 -7.00
CA GLY A 9 3.49 -3.02 -7.16
C GLY A 9 2.26 -3.15 -8.06
N THR A 10 1.84 -4.41 -8.24
CA THR A 10 0.49 -4.76 -8.68
C THR A 10 -0.24 -5.37 -7.49
N ILE A 11 -1.01 -4.58 -6.76
CA ILE A 11 -1.64 -5.02 -5.51
C ILE A 11 -3.10 -5.34 -5.79
N TYR A 12 -3.48 -6.62 -5.69
CA TYR A 12 -4.87 -7.01 -5.77
C TYR A 12 -5.57 -6.78 -4.43
N THR A 13 -6.77 -6.21 -4.46
CA THR A 13 -7.62 -6.03 -3.29
C THR A 13 -8.89 -6.88 -3.42
N MET A 14 -9.59 -7.13 -2.32
CA MET A 14 -10.92 -7.75 -2.34
C MET A 14 -12.06 -6.72 -2.39
N ASP A 15 -11.81 -5.53 -2.96
CA ASP A 15 -12.88 -4.53 -3.10
C ASP A 15 -13.96 -5.07 -4.05
N ALA A 16 -15.13 -5.36 -3.49
CA ALA A 16 -16.27 -5.93 -4.20
C ALA A 16 -17.16 -4.86 -4.86
N SER A 17 -16.80 -3.58 -4.76
CA SER A 17 -17.56 -2.49 -5.36
C SER A 17 -17.53 -2.61 -6.90
N PRO A 18 -18.69 -2.60 -7.59
CA PRO A 18 -18.76 -2.68 -9.04
C PRO A 18 -18.07 -1.51 -9.76
N ALA A 19 -17.86 -0.39 -9.05
CA ALA A 19 -17.22 0.81 -9.57
C ALA A 19 -15.71 0.88 -9.26
N ALA A 20 -15.18 -0.03 -8.43
CA ALA A 20 -13.77 -0.05 -8.06
C ALA A 20 -12.99 -1.03 -8.95
N GLN A 21 -11.76 -0.66 -9.30
CA GLN A 21 -10.79 -1.62 -9.83
C GLN A 21 -10.11 -2.27 -8.61
N PRO A 22 -10.10 -3.61 -8.48
CA PRO A 22 -9.49 -4.31 -7.34
C PRO A 22 -7.95 -4.36 -7.47
N LEU A 23 -7.36 -3.27 -7.96
CA LEU A 23 -5.95 -3.13 -8.30
C LEU A 23 -5.44 -1.79 -7.78
N ALA A 24 -4.33 -1.83 -7.08
CA ALA A 24 -3.61 -0.66 -6.57
C ALA A 24 -2.12 -0.77 -6.88
N GLN A 25 -1.41 0.34 -6.74
CA GLN A 25 0.04 0.41 -6.97
C GLN A 25 0.84 0.34 -5.68
N ALA A 26 0.22 0.69 -4.56
CA ALA A 26 0.90 0.86 -3.29
C ALA A 26 -0.02 0.59 -2.09
N MET A 27 0.60 0.28 -0.95
CA MET A 27 -0.06 0.11 0.34
C MET A 27 0.83 0.62 1.48
N ALA A 28 0.23 1.29 2.47
CA ALA A 28 0.88 1.63 3.73
C ALA A 28 0.31 0.79 4.86
N ILE A 29 1.18 0.27 5.72
CA ILE A 29 0.81 -0.45 6.93
C ILE A 29 1.44 0.22 8.16
N ASP A 30 0.71 0.23 9.26
CA ASP A 30 1.33 0.47 10.57
C ASP A 30 2.18 -0.75 10.93
N SER A 31 3.49 -0.56 11.08
CA SER A 31 4.43 -1.67 11.22
C SER A 31 4.36 -2.35 12.60
N ALA A 32 3.71 -1.73 13.59
CA ALA A 32 3.58 -2.28 14.94
C ALA A 32 2.31 -3.13 15.08
N THR A 33 1.22 -2.73 14.44
CA THR A 33 -0.11 -3.36 14.53
C THR A 33 -0.46 -4.21 13.33
N GLY A 34 0.20 -4.01 12.18
CA GLY A 34 -0.13 -4.66 10.91
C GLY A 34 -1.38 -4.10 10.23
N ILE A 35 -1.98 -3.03 10.76
CA ILE A 35 -3.18 -2.42 10.19
C ILE A 35 -2.82 -1.70 8.89
N ILE A 36 -3.62 -1.95 7.85
CA ILE A 36 -3.55 -1.22 6.59
C ILE A 36 -4.05 0.21 6.82
N LEU A 37 -3.20 1.19 6.58
CA LEU A 37 -3.51 2.62 6.73
C LEU A 37 -4.00 3.24 5.41
N ALA A 38 -3.52 2.71 4.28
CA ALA A 38 -3.89 3.17 2.95
C ALA A 38 -3.58 2.14 1.88
N VAL A 39 -4.38 2.12 0.81
CA VAL A 39 -4.15 1.38 -0.43
C VAL A 39 -4.55 2.29 -1.58
N GLY A 40 -3.74 2.38 -2.63
CA GLY A 40 -4.04 3.27 -3.75
C GLY A 40 -2.88 3.46 -4.73
N SER A 41 -2.79 4.64 -5.33
CA SER A 41 -1.65 5.02 -6.17
C SER A 41 -0.38 5.24 -5.34
N ASN A 42 0.78 5.20 -6.01
CA ASN A 42 2.06 5.50 -5.35
C ASN A 42 2.07 6.88 -4.67
N ASP A 43 1.48 7.90 -5.32
CA ASP A 43 1.50 9.27 -4.82
C ASP A 43 0.58 9.46 -3.62
N GLU A 44 -0.57 8.80 -3.59
CA GLU A 44 -1.48 8.83 -2.44
C GLU A 44 -0.84 8.16 -1.23
N VAL A 45 -0.24 6.98 -1.42
CA VAL A 45 0.35 6.21 -0.33
C VAL A 45 1.62 6.87 0.22
N ARG A 46 2.42 7.54 -0.62
CA ARG A 46 3.59 8.33 -0.17
C ARG A 46 3.25 9.41 0.86
N ARG A 47 2.00 9.90 0.90
CA ARG A 47 1.55 10.89 1.90
C ARG A 47 1.48 10.33 3.32
N TYR A 48 1.51 9.01 3.47
CA TYR A 48 1.54 8.31 4.76
C TYR A 48 2.96 8.09 5.28
N ALA A 49 4.00 8.49 4.53
CA ALA A 49 5.38 8.40 5.00
C ALA A 49 5.64 9.43 6.11
N GLY A 50 6.25 8.98 7.20
CA GLY A 50 6.80 9.81 8.27
C GLY A 50 8.32 9.71 8.36
N LEU A 51 8.91 10.40 9.35
CA LEU A 51 10.37 10.48 9.55
C LEU A 51 11.05 9.10 9.68
N HIS A 52 10.33 8.09 10.15
CA HIS A 52 10.86 6.75 10.42
C HIS A 52 10.27 5.68 9.49
N SER A 53 9.61 6.09 8.40
CA SER A 53 8.99 5.14 7.50
C SER A 53 9.99 4.29 6.75
N GLU A 54 9.67 3.01 6.59
CA GLU A 54 10.38 2.12 5.70
C GLU A 54 9.69 2.12 4.33
N LEU A 55 10.50 2.21 3.27
CA LEU A 55 10.02 2.21 1.89
C LEU A 55 10.51 0.94 1.20
N VAL A 56 9.58 0.12 0.73
CA VAL A 56 9.85 -1.12 0.01
C VAL A 56 9.42 -0.93 -1.45
N ASP A 57 10.38 -0.99 -2.37
CA ASP A 57 10.09 -1.04 -3.81
C ASP A 57 9.73 -2.47 -4.22
N LEU A 58 8.50 -2.65 -4.69
CA LEU A 58 8.02 -3.95 -5.16
C LEU A 58 8.53 -4.29 -6.56
N HIS A 59 9.09 -3.33 -7.32
CA HIS A 59 9.60 -3.55 -8.68
C HIS A 59 8.58 -4.24 -9.61
N GLY A 60 7.31 -3.83 -9.53
CA GLY A 60 6.22 -4.38 -10.34
C GLY A 60 5.69 -5.74 -9.86
N ARG A 61 6.24 -6.33 -8.80
CA ARG A 61 5.76 -7.60 -8.25
C ARG A 61 4.32 -7.51 -7.74
N THR A 62 3.64 -8.65 -7.77
CA THR A 62 2.24 -8.78 -7.38
C THR A 62 2.09 -9.09 -5.89
N VAL A 63 1.11 -8.44 -5.24
CA VAL A 63 0.66 -8.74 -3.86
C VAL A 63 -0.78 -9.23 -3.91
N LEU A 64 -1.08 -10.27 -3.14
CA LEU A 64 -2.42 -10.87 -3.04
C LEU A 64 -2.97 -10.76 -1.61
N PRO A 65 -4.30 -10.64 -1.42
CA PRO A 65 -4.96 -10.65 -0.12
C PRO A 65 -4.92 -12.00 0.60
#